data_AF-A0A9X2EF60-F1
#
_entry.id   AF-A0A9X2EF60-F1
#
_cell.length_a   1.000
_cell.length_b   1.000
_cell.length_c   1.000
_cell.angle_alpha   90.00
_cell.angle_beta   90.00
_cell.angle_gamma   90.00
#
_symmetry.space_group_name_H-M   'P 1'
#
loop_
_entity.id
_entity.type
_entity.pdbx_description
1 polymer ?
#
loop_
_entity_poly.entity_id
_entity_poly.type
_entity_poly.pdbx_seq_one_letter_code
_entity_poly.pdbx_strand_id
1 'polypeptide(L)'
;MVTIGQLRAALAILRAEVEQVAAQVWRRELSGADTPGVEHAMLAGLLYRLLGAELRRALSDAPDLASLADRARAAGPGAVRLRDEDASAQAHFEAYWLTDRIAQLYDSADQVPPPLAAAAYTAEATRTLLRIHHDQDRGGRLDAGYAYWETIIEQLDRARALARSAHAAAETAPQVPAQSAPE
;
A
#
# COMPACT_ATOMS: atom_id res chain seq x y z
N MET A 1 14.22 8.12 17.61
CA MET A 1 14.30 8.25 16.14
C MET A 1 15.44 7.38 15.65
N VAL A 2 15.24 6.60 14.59
CA VAL A 2 16.30 5.76 13.99
C VAL A 2 17.24 6.66 13.18
N THR A 3 18.55 6.38 13.21
CA THR A 3 19.55 7.16 12.47
C THR A 3 19.91 6.51 11.14
N ILE A 4 20.47 7.27 10.20
CA ILE A 4 21.04 6.75 8.94
C ILE A 4 22.02 5.60 9.21
N GLY A 5 22.88 5.72 10.24
CA GLY A 5 23.82 4.67 10.62
C GLY A 5 23.12 3.39 11.08
N GLN A 6 22.05 3.50 11.88
CA GLN A 6 21.26 2.35 12.32
C GLN A 6 20.53 1.67 11.16
N LEU A 7 19.98 2.44 10.20
CA LEU A 7 19.35 1.88 9.00
C LEU A 7 20.36 1.15 8.12
N ARG A 8 21.53 1.75 7.87
CA ARG A 8 22.62 1.10 7.10
C ARG A 8 23.08 -0.19 7.78
N ALA A 9 23.25 -0.17 9.11
CA ALA A 9 23.64 -1.36 9.87
C ALA A 9 22.58 -2.48 9.79
N ALA A 10 21.29 -2.14 9.95
CA ALA A 10 20.20 -3.10 9.82
C ALA A 10 20.16 -3.74 8.42
N LEU A 11 20.29 -2.92 7.37
CA LEU A 11 20.32 -3.40 5.98
C LEU A 11 21.54 -4.30 5.70
N ALA A 12 22.71 -3.97 6.26
CA ALA A 12 23.91 -4.79 6.15
C ALA A 12 23.74 -6.17 6.80
N ILE A 13 23.08 -6.23 7.97
CA ILE A 13 22.78 -7.49 8.67
C ILE A 13 21.81 -8.36 7.85
N LEU A 14 20.78 -7.75 7.27
CA LEU A 14 19.75 -8.44 6.49
C LEU A 14 20.24 -8.91 5.10
N ARG A 15 21.54 -8.80 4.81
CA ARG A 15 22.19 -9.20 3.55
C ARG A 15 21.55 -8.61 2.28
N ALA A 16 20.86 -7.48 2.40
CA ALA A 16 20.48 -6.72 1.22
C ALA A 16 21.77 -6.19 0.59
N GLU A 17 21.89 -6.29 -0.73
CA GLU A 17 22.98 -5.67 -1.49
C GLU A 17 22.89 -4.14 -1.35
N VAL A 18 23.35 -3.63 -0.20
CA VAL A 18 23.30 -2.21 0.16
C VAL A 18 23.99 -1.39 -0.92
N GLU A 19 25.03 -1.93 -1.55
CA GLU A 19 25.77 -1.26 -2.62
C GLU A 19 24.99 -1.16 -3.95
N GLN A 20 24.24 -2.17 -4.35
CA GLN A 20 23.46 -2.12 -5.60
C GLN A 20 22.23 -1.21 -5.48
N VAL A 21 21.54 -1.28 -4.34
CA VAL A 21 20.42 -0.37 -4.07
C VAL A 21 20.95 1.05 -3.87
N ALA A 22 22.04 1.25 -3.12
CA ALA A 22 22.69 2.56 -3.05
C ALA A 22 23.08 3.07 -4.44
N ALA A 23 23.61 2.24 -5.33
CA ALA A 23 23.98 2.64 -6.70
C ALA A 23 22.79 2.92 -7.64
N GLN A 24 21.64 2.27 -7.47
CA GLN A 24 20.41 2.64 -8.17
C GLN A 24 19.80 3.93 -7.60
N VAL A 25 19.94 4.13 -6.30
CA VAL A 25 19.45 5.30 -5.56
C VAL A 25 20.29 6.55 -5.85
N TRP A 26 21.62 6.45 -5.84
CA TRP A 26 22.54 7.53 -6.18
C TRP A 26 22.44 7.99 -7.64
N ARG A 27 21.94 7.12 -8.54
CA ARG A 27 21.67 7.48 -9.95
C ARG A 27 20.40 8.30 -10.14
N ARG A 28 19.43 8.24 -9.23
CA ARG A 28 18.36 9.24 -9.17
C ARG A 28 18.96 10.47 -8.51
N GLU A 29 19.40 11.43 -9.34
CA GLU A 29 20.07 12.65 -8.92
C GLU A 29 19.46 13.24 -7.64
N LEU A 30 20.20 13.19 -6.55
CA LEU A 30 19.92 13.94 -5.33
C LEU A 30 20.23 15.42 -5.59
N SER A 31 19.41 16.07 -6.40
CA SER A 31 19.44 17.51 -6.60
C SER A 31 18.44 18.17 -5.65
N GLY A 32 18.91 18.66 -4.51
CA GLY A 32 18.04 19.30 -3.53
C GLY A 32 18.75 19.71 -2.24
N ALA A 33 18.07 20.52 -1.43
CA ALA A 33 18.59 21.08 -0.17
C ALA A 33 18.57 20.10 1.02
N ASP A 34 17.84 18.99 0.94
CA ASP A 34 17.66 18.00 2.03
C ASP A 34 18.20 16.60 1.67
N THR A 35 19.45 16.55 1.20
CA THR A 35 20.13 15.28 0.89
C THR A 35 20.09 14.27 2.06
N PRO A 36 20.33 14.66 3.34
CA PRO A 36 20.28 13.72 4.46
C PRO A 36 18.88 13.18 4.75
N GLY A 37 17.84 14.02 4.67
CA GLY A 37 16.46 13.59 4.87
C GLY A 37 15.99 12.63 3.79
N VAL A 38 16.35 12.89 2.53
CA VAL A 38 16.08 11.98 1.42
C VAL A 38 16.82 10.65 1.63
N GLU A 39 18.11 10.66 1.95
CA GLU A 39 18.85 9.42 2.23
C GLU A 39 18.17 8.60 3.34
N HIS A 40 17.81 9.25 4.44
CA HIS A 40 17.15 8.61 5.55
C HIS A 40 15.83 7.94 5.11
N ALA A 41 14.98 8.67 4.38
CA ALA A 41 13.71 8.14 3.86
C ALA A 41 13.92 6.96 2.90
N MET A 42 14.95 7.01 2.05
CA MET A 42 15.27 5.95 1.10
C MET A 42 15.73 4.67 1.80
N LEU A 43 16.62 4.79 2.78
CA LEU A 43 17.08 3.64 3.57
C LEU A 43 15.93 3.03 4.38
N ALA A 44 15.09 3.86 5.01
CA ALA A 44 13.91 3.40 5.75
C ALA A 44 12.92 2.71 4.81
N GLY A 45 12.65 3.27 3.63
CA GLY A 45 11.78 2.69 2.62
C GLY A 45 12.32 1.37 2.04
N LEU A 46 13.63 1.21 1.90
CA LEU A 46 14.23 -0.08 1.53
C LEU A 46 14.02 -1.13 2.63
N LEU A 47 14.31 -0.78 3.88
CA LEU A 47 14.13 -1.67 5.01
C LEU A 47 12.66 -2.11 5.15
N TYR A 48 11.72 -1.17 5.01
CA TYR A 48 10.29 -1.49 5.00
C TYR A 48 9.96 -2.51 3.90
N ARG A 49 10.43 -2.31 2.66
CA ARG A 49 10.13 -3.22 1.55
C ARG A 49 10.68 -4.63 1.77
N LEU A 50 11.88 -4.74 2.34
CA LEU A 50 12.49 -6.02 2.67
C LEU A 50 11.70 -6.75 3.76
N LEU A 51 11.43 -6.08 4.87
CA LEU A 51 10.65 -6.64 5.97
C LEU A 51 9.21 -6.95 5.54
N GLY A 52 8.60 -6.12 4.71
CA GLY A 52 7.29 -6.36 4.12
C GLY A 52 7.27 -7.58 3.19
N ALA A 53 8.36 -7.82 2.43
CA ALA A 53 8.48 -9.02 1.61
C ALA A 53 8.62 -10.29 2.46
N GLU A 54 9.40 -10.25 3.54
CA GLU A 54 9.50 -11.34 4.50
C GLU A 54 8.18 -11.58 5.25
N LEU A 55 7.49 -10.52 5.68
CA LEU A 55 6.18 -10.63 6.30
C LEU A 55 5.19 -11.30 5.34
N ARG A 56 5.13 -10.85 4.08
CA ARG A 56 4.28 -11.47 3.07
C ARG A 56 4.59 -12.96 2.89
N ARG A 57 5.87 -13.36 2.82
CA ARG A 57 6.26 -14.78 2.76
C ARG A 57 5.77 -15.53 4.00
N ALA A 58 6.03 -15.01 5.19
CA ALA A 58 5.59 -15.60 6.45
C ALA A 58 4.07 -15.77 6.51
N LEU A 59 3.28 -14.86 5.92
CA LEU A 59 1.83 -15.00 5.81
C LEU A 59 1.42 -16.03 4.74
N SER A 60 2.07 -16.01 3.58
CA SER A 60 1.77 -16.91 2.45
C SER A 60 2.16 -18.36 2.69
N ASP A 61 3.18 -18.62 3.52
CA ASP A 61 3.62 -19.97 3.91
C ASP A 61 2.72 -20.60 4.99
N ALA A 62 1.52 -20.08 5.19
CA ALA A 62 0.55 -20.66 6.11
C ALA A 62 -0.04 -21.94 5.49
N PRO A 63 -0.14 -23.05 6.27
CA PRO A 63 -0.63 -24.31 5.74
C PRO A 63 -2.12 -24.28 5.39
N ASP A 64 -2.88 -23.35 5.97
CA ASP A 64 -4.32 -23.21 5.79
C ASP A 64 -4.80 -21.77 6.08
N LEU A 65 -6.06 -21.48 5.76
CA LEU A 65 -6.67 -20.15 5.93
C LEU A 65 -6.78 -19.70 7.40
N ALA A 66 -6.98 -20.62 8.33
CA ALA A 66 -7.08 -20.28 9.76
C ALA A 66 -5.71 -19.85 10.28
N SER A 67 -4.66 -20.61 9.94
CA SER A 67 -3.27 -20.29 10.22
C SER A 67 -2.85 -18.95 9.58
N LEU A 68 -3.31 -18.67 8.35
CA LEU A 68 -3.08 -17.38 7.71
C LEU A 68 -3.72 -16.23 8.50
N ALA A 69 -4.98 -16.40 8.92
CA ALA A 69 -5.70 -15.40 9.69
C ALA A 69 -5.04 -15.13 11.05
N ASP A 70 -4.55 -16.18 11.72
CA ASP A 70 -3.85 -16.03 13.00
C ASP A 70 -2.50 -15.34 12.83
N ARG A 71 -1.72 -15.68 11.80
CA ARG A 71 -0.47 -14.96 11.49
C ARG A 71 -0.73 -13.50 11.12
N ALA A 72 -1.78 -13.23 10.33
CA ALA A 72 -2.17 -11.87 9.97
C ALA A 72 -2.61 -11.05 11.19
N ARG A 73 -3.35 -11.67 12.12
CA ARG A 73 -3.74 -11.03 13.38
C ARG A 73 -2.52 -10.71 14.25
N ALA A 74 -1.55 -11.62 14.33
CA ALA A 74 -0.34 -11.44 15.14
C ALA A 74 0.62 -10.38 14.56
N ALA A 75 0.65 -10.24 13.23
CA ALA A 75 1.50 -9.26 12.55
C ALA A 75 0.80 -7.92 12.26
N GLY A 76 -0.49 -7.80 12.58
CA GLY A 76 -1.27 -6.61 12.28
C GLY A 76 -0.78 -5.38 13.08
N PRO A 77 -0.95 -4.15 12.56
CA PRO A 77 -0.53 -2.92 13.24
C PRO A 77 -1.09 -2.79 14.67
N GLY A 78 -2.30 -3.32 14.91
CA GLY A 78 -2.94 -3.30 16.23
C GLY A 78 -2.48 -4.40 17.20
N ALA A 79 -1.63 -5.33 16.78
CA ALA A 79 -1.22 -6.48 17.60
C ALA A 79 -0.29 -6.09 18.75
N VAL A 80 0.62 -5.13 18.50
CA VAL A 80 1.54 -4.59 19.49
C VAL A 80 1.52 -3.08 19.38
N ARG A 81 1.09 -2.40 20.44
CA ARG A 81 1.12 -0.93 20.49
C ARG A 81 2.54 -0.46 20.68
N LEU A 82 3.06 0.30 19.73
CA LEU A 82 4.33 0.99 19.91
C LEU A 82 4.10 2.28 20.70
N ARG A 83 5.07 2.61 21.57
CA ARG A 83 5.05 3.89 22.27
C ARG A 83 5.23 5.00 21.24
N ASP A 84 4.39 6.03 21.32
CA ASP A 84 4.37 7.20 20.43
C ASP A 84 3.92 6.94 18.98
N GLU A 85 3.18 5.84 18.73
CA GLU A 85 2.57 5.58 17.43
C GLU A 85 1.34 6.46 17.19
N ASP A 86 1.38 7.26 16.13
CA ASP A 86 0.23 8.00 15.61
C ASP A 86 -0.50 7.12 14.57
N ALA A 87 -1.57 6.47 15.01
CA ALA A 87 -2.37 5.58 14.17
C ALA A 87 -3.01 6.29 12.96
N SER A 88 -3.34 7.59 13.09
CA SER A 88 -3.91 8.39 12.00
C SER A 88 -2.85 8.66 10.93
N ALA A 89 -1.65 9.05 11.35
CA ALA A 89 -0.51 9.23 10.45
C ALA A 89 -0.10 7.93 9.75
N GLN A 90 -0.09 6.80 10.48
CA GLN A 90 0.22 5.49 9.91
C GLN A 90 -0.80 5.06 8.85
N ALA A 91 -2.10 5.17 9.15
CA ALA A 91 -3.15 4.84 8.18
C ALA A 91 -3.08 5.72 6.93
N HIS A 92 -2.80 7.02 7.10
CA HIS A 92 -2.61 7.94 5.97
C HIS A 92 -1.42 7.53 5.08
N PHE A 93 -0.28 7.19 5.70
CA PHE A 93 0.90 6.70 5.00
C PHE A 93 0.62 5.40 4.23
N GLU A 94 -0.05 4.43 4.85
CA GLU A 94 -0.39 3.15 4.21
C GLU A 94 -1.34 3.34 3.03
N ALA A 95 -2.35 4.21 3.15
CA ALA A 95 -3.25 4.53 2.05
C ALA A 95 -2.53 5.21 0.87
N TYR A 96 -1.57 6.11 1.16
CA TYR A 96 -0.72 6.73 0.15
C TYR A 96 0.08 5.66 -0.61
N TRP A 97 0.72 4.72 0.09
CA TRP A 97 1.49 3.64 -0.54
C TRP A 97 0.64 2.62 -1.28
N LEU A 98 -0.56 2.30 -0.79
CA LEU A 98 -1.49 1.42 -1.50
C LEU A 98 -1.88 2.03 -2.86
N THR A 99 -2.16 3.34 -2.86
CA THR A 99 -2.51 4.08 -4.09
C THR A 99 -1.36 4.03 -5.10
N ASP A 100 -0.12 4.30 -4.67
CA ASP A 100 1.07 4.21 -5.52
C ASP A 100 1.29 2.78 -6.05
N ARG A 101 1.07 1.76 -5.22
CA ARG A 101 1.18 0.36 -5.63
C ARG A 101 0.15 0.01 -6.69
N ILE A 102 -1.09 0.49 -6.56
CA ILE A 102 -2.14 0.26 -7.55
C ILE A 102 -1.79 0.96 -8.88
N ALA A 103 -1.24 2.18 -8.83
CA ALA A 103 -0.77 2.86 -10.03
C ALA A 103 0.32 2.07 -10.78
N GLN A 104 1.27 1.46 -10.06
CA GLN A 104 2.26 0.58 -10.68
C GLN A 104 1.65 -0.64 -11.39
N LEU A 105 0.51 -1.15 -10.89
CA LEU A 105 -0.19 -2.26 -11.54
C LEU A 105 -0.83 -1.83 -12.87
N TYR A 106 -1.22 -0.56 -13.00
CA TYR A 106 -1.73 -0.01 -14.26
C TYR A 106 -0.64 0.06 -15.32
N ASP A 107 0.54 0.56 -14.97
CA ASP A 107 1.67 0.69 -15.91
C ASP A 107 2.11 -0.67 -16.48
N SER A 108 1.82 -1.76 -15.75
CA SER A 108 2.11 -3.13 -16.17
C SER A 108 1.00 -3.82 -16.97
N ALA A 109 -0.18 -3.19 -17.11
CA ALA A 109 -1.35 -3.82 -17.71
C ALA A 109 -1.64 -3.25 -19.11
N ASP A 110 -1.72 -4.12 -20.12
CA ASP A 110 -2.12 -3.73 -21.49
C ASP A 110 -3.56 -3.16 -21.53
N GLN A 111 -4.43 -3.68 -20.66
CA GLN A 111 -5.75 -3.16 -20.40
C GLN A 111 -6.05 -3.28 -18.90
N VAL A 112 -6.52 -2.20 -18.28
CA VAL A 112 -6.84 -2.19 -16.86
C VAL A 112 -8.13 -2.97 -16.61
N PRO A 113 -8.09 -4.09 -15.87
CA PRO A 113 -9.30 -4.85 -15.58
C PRO A 113 -10.23 -4.06 -14.65
N PRO A 114 -11.57 -4.14 -14.82
CA PRO A 114 -12.51 -3.36 -14.02
C PRO A 114 -12.35 -3.48 -12.48
N PRO A 115 -12.03 -4.65 -11.90
CA PRO A 115 -11.76 -4.75 -10.46
C PRO A 115 -10.55 -3.92 -10.01
N LEU A 116 -9.48 -3.88 -10.81
CA LEU A 116 -8.30 -3.06 -10.50
C LEU A 116 -8.64 -1.58 -10.60
N ALA A 117 -9.48 -1.20 -11.57
CA ALA A 117 -9.96 0.17 -11.69
C ALA A 117 -10.85 0.60 -10.52
N ALA A 118 -11.74 -0.27 -10.05
CA ALA A 118 -12.53 -0.02 -8.86
C ALA A 118 -11.64 0.14 -7.61
N ALA A 119 -10.60 -0.69 -7.48
CA ALA A 119 -9.65 -0.61 -6.37
C ALA A 119 -8.89 0.73 -6.38
N ALA A 120 -8.45 1.21 -7.56
CA ALA A 120 -7.75 2.49 -7.68
C ALA A 120 -8.61 3.67 -7.22
N TYR A 121 -9.86 3.73 -7.70
CA TYR A 121 -10.80 4.78 -7.28
C TYR A 121 -11.12 4.73 -5.78
N THR A 122 -11.25 3.52 -5.23
CA THR A 122 -11.47 3.32 -3.79
C THR A 122 -10.26 3.76 -2.96
N ALA A 123 -9.05 3.43 -3.41
CA ALA A 123 -7.81 3.81 -2.74
C ALA A 123 -7.62 5.33 -2.73
N GLU A 124 -7.85 6.01 -3.85
CA GLU A 124 -7.72 7.47 -3.93
C GLU A 124 -8.77 8.19 -3.07
N ALA A 125 -10.02 7.71 -3.06
CA ALA A 125 -11.06 8.22 -2.17
C ALA A 125 -10.67 8.04 -0.69
N THR A 126 -10.19 6.85 -0.32
CA THR A 126 -9.74 6.52 1.04
C THR A 126 -8.59 7.42 1.48
N ARG A 127 -7.58 7.58 0.62
CA ARG A 127 -6.43 8.45 0.87
C ARG A 127 -6.87 9.90 1.09
N THR A 128 -7.82 10.40 0.28
CA THR A 128 -8.34 11.76 0.40
C THR A 128 -9.10 11.96 1.71
N LEU A 129 -9.92 10.98 2.13
CA LEU A 129 -10.62 11.00 3.41
C LEU A 129 -9.66 10.99 4.60
N LEU A 130 -8.62 10.15 4.57
CA LEU A 130 -7.62 10.10 5.62
C LEU A 130 -6.78 11.38 5.69
N ARG A 131 -6.50 12.01 4.55
CA ARG A 131 -5.87 13.34 4.52
C ARG A 131 -6.73 14.38 5.22
N ILE A 132 -8.03 14.42 4.90
CA ILE A 132 -8.98 15.34 5.53
C ILE A 132 -8.99 15.13 7.05
N HIS A 133 -9.11 13.89 7.50
CA HIS A 133 -9.07 13.55 8.92
C HIS A 133 -7.77 14.02 9.59
N HIS A 134 -6.63 13.74 8.96
CA HIS A 134 -5.32 14.14 9.45
C HIS A 134 -5.14 15.67 9.55
N ASP A 135 -5.66 16.42 8.58
CA ASP A 135 -5.65 17.89 8.59
C ASP A 135 -6.54 18.44 9.71
N GLN A 136 -7.71 17.82 9.95
CA GLN A 136 -8.61 18.18 11.05
C GLN A 136 -7.97 17.96 12.42
N ASP A 137 -7.28 16.84 12.62
CA ASP A 137 -6.57 16.54 13.87
C ASP A 137 -5.48 17.59 14.18
N ARG A 138 -4.95 18.28 13.16
CA ARG A 138 -3.99 19.38 13.28
C ARG A 138 -4.62 20.77 13.37
N GLY A 139 -5.94 20.84 13.54
CA GLY A 139 -6.69 22.09 13.67
C GLY A 139 -7.03 22.77 12.34
N GLY A 140 -6.86 22.07 11.22
CA GLY A 140 -7.33 22.52 9.91
C GLY A 140 -8.86 22.66 9.90
N ARG A 141 -9.37 23.84 9.56
CA ARG A 141 -10.81 24.05 9.36
C ARG A 141 -11.15 23.66 7.94
N LEU A 142 -12.12 22.75 7.79
CA LEU A 142 -12.72 22.47 6.49
C LEU A 142 -13.69 23.60 6.15
N ASP A 143 -13.46 24.27 5.03
CA ASP A 143 -14.43 25.23 4.51
C ASP A 143 -15.70 24.50 4.05
N ALA A 144 -16.86 25.12 4.31
CA ALA A 144 -18.12 24.64 3.77
C ALA A 144 -18.05 24.70 2.23
N GLY A 145 -18.16 23.55 1.56
CA GLY A 145 -17.96 23.44 0.10
C GLY A 145 -16.55 22.98 -0.32
N TYR A 146 -15.80 22.32 0.58
CA TYR A 146 -14.50 21.74 0.23
C TYR A 146 -14.63 20.82 -0.99
N ALA A 147 -14.11 21.27 -2.15
CA ALA A 147 -14.31 20.65 -3.47
C ALA A 147 -13.91 19.17 -3.54
N TYR A 148 -13.03 18.72 -2.62
CA TYR A 148 -12.66 17.32 -2.50
C TYR A 148 -13.81 16.40 -2.15
N TRP A 149 -14.88 16.88 -1.48
CA TRP A 149 -16.04 16.03 -1.16
C TRP A 149 -16.77 15.54 -2.40
N GLU A 150 -17.00 16.41 -3.39
CA GLU A 150 -17.61 16.00 -4.66
C GLU A 150 -16.72 15.01 -5.40
N THR A 151 -15.41 15.26 -5.45
CA THR A 151 -14.45 14.34 -6.04
C THR A 151 -14.46 12.98 -5.33
N ILE A 152 -14.47 12.93 -3.99
CA ILE A 152 -14.54 11.68 -3.23
C ILE A 152 -15.79 10.89 -3.59
N ILE A 153 -16.96 11.55 -3.61
CA ILE A 153 -18.23 10.90 -3.94
C ILE A 153 -18.19 10.33 -5.36
N GLU A 154 -17.69 11.12 -6.32
CA GLU A 154 -17.56 10.68 -7.71
C GLU A 154 -16.63 9.44 -7.83
N GLN A 155 -15.49 9.42 -7.15
CA GLN A 155 -14.58 8.27 -7.17
C GLN A 155 -15.26 7.02 -6.60
N LEU A 156 -15.99 7.16 -5.49
CA LEU A 156 -16.70 6.05 -4.87
C LEU A 156 -17.83 5.52 -5.78
N ASP A 157 -18.56 6.40 -6.46
CA ASP A 157 -19.61 6.00 -7.40
C ASP A 157 -19.04 5.27 -8.62
N ARG A 158 -17.91 5.75 -9.17
CA ARG A 158 -17.19 5.06 -10.26
C ARG A 158 -16.69 3.69 -9.81
N ALA A 159 -16.10 3.60 -8.62
CA ALA A 159 -15.65 2.33 -8.06
C ALA A 159 -16.80 1.34 -7.93
N ARG A 160 -17.94 1.80 -7.39
CA ARG A 160 -19.16 1.01 -7.23
C ARG A 160 -19.70 0.51 -8.57
N ALA A 161 -19.75 1.36 -9.58
CA ALA A 161 -20.23 1.00 -10.91
C ALA A 161 -19.36 -0.11 -11.54
N LEU A 162 -18.04 0.02 -11.46
CA LEU A 162 -17.07 -0.96 -11.98
C LEU A 162 -17.12 -2.29 -11.23
N ALA A 163 -17.24 -2.26 -9.89
CA ALA A 163 -17.39 -3.47 -9.10
C ALA A 163 -18.68 -4.23 -9.47
N ARG A 164 -19.78 -3.50 -9.68
CA ARG A 164 -21.06 -4.09 -10.13
C ARG A 164 -20.97 -4.68 -11.53
N SER A 165 -20.35 -3.98 -12.47
CA SER A 165 -20.20 -4.50 -13.83
C SER A 165 -19.32 -5.75 -13.85
N ALA A 166 -18.25 -5.78 -13.06
CA ALA A 166 -17.38 -6.95 -12.93
C ALA A 166 -18.13 -8.14 -12.32
N HIS A 167 -18.94 -7.90 -11.29
CA HIS A 167 -19.77 -8.94 -10.68
C HIS A 167 -20.78 -9.52 -11.67
N ALA A 168 -21.54 -8.67 -12.38
CA ALA A 168 -22.50 -9.12 -13.38
C ALA A 168 -21.82 -9.89 -14.53
N ALA A 169 -20.64 -9.45 -14.98
CA ALA A 169 -19.87 -10.15 -16.00
C ALA A 169 -19.46 -11.56 -15.54
N ALA A 170 -19.06 -11.72 -14.27
CA ALA A 170 -18.71 -13.00 -13.69
C ALA A 170 -19.92 -13.97 -13.59
N GLU A 171 -21.12 -13.46 -13.33
CA GLU A 171 -22.34 -14.29 -13.33
C GLU A 171 -22.72 -14.79 -14.73
N THR A 172 -22.44 -14.00 -15.76
CA THR A 172 -22.74 -14.36 -17.17
C THR A 172 -21.66 -15.20 -17.85
N ALA A 173 -20.49 -15.37 -17.23
CA ALA A 173 -19.41 -16.16 -17.80
C ALA A 173 -19.76 -17.66 -17.78
N PRO A 174 -19.66 -18.40 -18.91
CA PRO A 174 -19.97 -19.82 -18.93
C PRO A 174 -19.03 -20.58 -17.98
N GLN A 175 -19.62 -21.31 -17.04
CA GLN A 175 -18.88 -22.24 -16.19
C GLN A 175 -18.30 -23.33 -17.08
N VAL A 176 -16.99 -23.32 -17.31
CA VAL A 176 -16.29 -24.46 -17.92
C VAL A 176 -16.43 -25.63 -16.95
N PRO A 177 -17.12 -26.72 -17.31
CA PRO A 177 -17.23 -27.88 -16.43
C PRO A 177 -15.82 -28.42 -16.19
N ALA A 178 -15.46 -28.61 -14.93
CA ALA A 178 -14.24 -29.30 -14.56
C ALA A 178 -14.22 -30.64 -15.30
N GLN A 179 -13.24 -30.81 -16.18
CA GLN A 179 -13.01 -32.09 -16.85
C GLN A 179 -12.70 -33.12 -15.77
N SER A 180 -13.67 -34.00 -15.50
CA SER A 180 -13.50 -35.21 -14.73
C SER A 180 -12.32 -35.98 -15.33
N ALA A 181 -11.26 -36.19 -14.54
CA ALA A 181 -10.15 -37.04 -14.91
C ALA A 181 -10.65 -38.47 -15.20
N PRO A 182 -10.15 -39.16 -16.23
CA PRO A 182 -10.50 -40.55 -16.46
C PRO A 182 -9.81 -41.44 -15.42
N GLU A 183 -10.56 -42.47 -14.97
CA GLU A 183 -10.10 -43.55 -14.09
C GLU A 183 -8.96 -44.39 -14.70
#